data_AF-A0AAD6SNP5-F1
#
_entry.id   AF-A0AAD6SNP5-F1
#
_cell.length_a   1.000
_cell.length_b   1.000
_cell.length_c   1.000
_cell.angle_alpha   90.00
_cell.angle_beta   90.00
_cell.angle_gamma   90.00
#
_symmetry.space_group_name_H-M   'P 1'
#
loop_
_entity.id
_entity.type
_entity.pdbx_description
1 polymer ?
#
loop_
_entity_poly.entity_id
_entity_poly.type
_entity_poly.pdbx_seq_one_letter_code
_entity_poly.pdbx_strand_id
1 'polypeptide(L)'
;MPVVLSRQSSLTADHSFSKRRLPPGRFCGEREKFLMRQLSKFYQAVDYGTVHNYWPRLFREYWKQFPWRLPFDRDPHCGMIIDTEPLSPQDLDAHTVVQLQTQAKLRAWFQKKHLMRARLGA
;
A
#
# COMPACT_ATOMS: atom_id res chain seq x y z
N MET A 1 -50.29 23.04 -24.24
CA MET A 1 -49.26 22.79 -25.28
C MET A 1 -47.91 23.29 -24.74
N PRO A 2 -46.83 22.52 -24.94
CA PRO A 2 -45.68 22.36 -24.03
C PRO A 2 -44.64 23.48 -24.20
N VAL A 3 -43.62 23.63 -23.35
CA VAL A 3 -42.28 23.01 -23.53
C VAL A 3 -41.59 22.81 -22.18
N VAL A 4 -41.17 21.57 -21.96
CA VAL A 4 -40.21 21.09 -20.97
C VAL A 4 -38.83 21.68 -21.27
N LEU A 5 -38.15 22.27 -20.28
CA LEU A 5 -36.69 22.42 -20.35
C LEU A 5 -36.05 21.94 -19.04
N SER A 6 -35.82 20.64 -19.00
CA SER A 6 -34.93 19.99 -18.04
C SER A 6 -33.51 20.51 -18.26
N ARG A 7 -33.03 21.38 -17.37
CA ARG A 7 -31.58 21.61 -17.21
C ARG A 7 -31.08 20.70 -16.09
N GLN A 8 -30.68 19.50 -16.49
CA GLN A 8 -29.74 18.69 -15.73
C GLN A 8 -28.41 19.46 -15.71
N SER A 9 -28.11 20.12 -14.59
CA SER A 9 -26.76 20.57 -14.29
C SER A 9 -26.08 19.47 -13.50
N SER A 10 -25.33 18.65 -14.23
CA SER A 10 -24.46 17.61 -13.73
C SER A 10 -23.61 18.14 -12.58
N LEU A 11 -23.89 17.67 -11.37
CA LEU A 11 -22.97 17.72 -10.25
C LEU A 11 -21.78 16.83 -10.63
N THR A 12 -20.79 17.43 -11.29
CA THR A 12 -19.43 16.87 -11.27
C THR A 12 -19.03 16.85 -9.81
N ALA A 13 -19.12 15.66 -9.21
CA ALA A 13 -18.50 15.38 -7.93
C ALA A 13 -17.00 15.61 -8.10
N ASP A 14 -16.59 16.85 -7.88
CA ASP A 14 -15.21 17.22 -7.62
C ASP A 14 -14.83 16.41 -6.39
N HIS A 15 -14.26 15.22 -6.62
CA HIS A 15 -13.52 14.46 -5.64
C HIS A 15 -12.24 15.27 -5.34
N SER A 16 -12.44 16.42 -4.72
CA SER A 16 -11.50 17.04 -3.82
C SER A 16 -11.22 16.02 -2.72
N PHE A 17 -10.33 15.07 -3.03
CA PHE A 17 -9.60 14.27 -2.06
C PHE A 17 -8.98 15.26 -1.10
N SER A 18 -9.69 15.55 -0.01
CA SER A 18 -9.16 16.25 1.13
C SER A 18 -7.88 15.53 1.50
N LYS A 19 -6.75 16.14 1.12
CA LYS A 19 -5.38 15.74 1.48
C LYS A 19 -5.23 15.93 2.99
N ARG A 20 -5.96 15.15 3.79
CA ARG A 20 -5.53 14.89 5.16
C ARG A 20 -4.24 14.12 5.01
N ARG A 21 -3.11 14.85 5.09
CA ARG A 21 -1.79 14.23 5.25
C ARG A 21 -1.93 13.31 6.45
N LEU A 22 -1.98 12.02 6.18
CA LEU A 22 -2.05 11.03 7.24
C LEU A 22 -0.77 11.14 8.07
N PRO A 23 -0.81 10.69 9.34
CA PRO A 23 0.39 10.60 10.15
C PRO A 23 1.47 9.88 9.34
N PRO A 24 2.70 10.44 9.27
CA PRO A 24 3.77 9.86 8.49
C PRO A 24 3.97 8.39 8.90
N GLY A 25 4.02 7.50 7.90
CA GLY A 25 4.22 6.06 8.12
C GLY A 25 2.95 5.21 8.24
N ARG A 26 1.76 5.74 7.96
CA ARG A 26 0.57 4.91 7.73
C ARG A 26 0.46 4.51 6.26
N PHE A 27 0.29 3.21 6.00
CA PHE A 27 -0.16 2.73 4.69
C PHE A 27 -1.63 3.10 4.51
N CYS A 28 -1.99 3.55 3.31
CA CYS A 28 -3.37 3.93 2.95
C CYS A 28 -3.69 3.39 1.55
N GLY A 29 -4.95 3.57 1.12
CA GLY A 29 -5.41 3.26 -0.24
C GLY A 29 -5.08 1.85 -0.70
N GLU A 30 -4.43 1.73 -1.85
CA GLU A 30 -4.13 0.42 -2.46
C GLU A 30 -3.06 -0.34 -1.69
N ARG A 31 -2.09 0.36 -1.07
CA ARG A 31 -1.11 -0.27 -0.20
C ARG A 31 -1.78 -0.91 1.00
N GLU A 32 -2.68 -0.19 1.68
CA GLU A 32 -3.40 -0.76 2.83
C GLU A 32 -4.29 -1.95 2.41
N LYS A 33 -5.03 -1.84 1.30
CA LYS A 33 -5.83 -2.95 0.76
C LYS A 33 -4.99 -4.17 0.44
N PHE A 34 -3.80 -3.99 -0.16
CA PHE A 34 -2.86 -5.08 -0.39
C PHE A 34 -2.44 -5.75 0.91
N LEU A 35 -2.04 -4.97 1.93
CA LEU A 35 -1.59 -5.50 3.21
C LEU A 35 -2.71 -6.24 3.97
N MET A 36 -3.94 -5.71 3.94
CA MET A 36 -5.10 -6.37 4.52
C MET A 36 -5.38 -7.72 3.86
N ARG A 37 -5.25 -7.82 2.54
CA ARG A 37 -5.41 -9.10 1.81
C ARG A 37 -4.34 -10.14 2.17
N GLN A 38 -3.14 -9.71 2.56
CA GLN A 38 -2.06 -10.61 2.97
C GLN A 38 -2.12 -10.97 4.46
N LEU A 39 -2.97 -10.31 5.26
CA LEU A 39 -3.04 -10.48 6.70
C LEU A 39 -3.44 -11.90 7.12
N SER A 40 -4.37 -12.53 6.42
CA SER A 40 -4.76 -13.93 6.68
C SER A 40 -3.58 -14.90 6.48
N LYS A 41 -2.82 -14.72 5.41
CA LYS A 41 -1.63 -15.54 5.11
C LYS A 41 -0.50 -15.31 6.10
N PHE A 42 -0.35 -14.07 6.58
CA PHE A 42 0.60 -13.78 7.66
C PHE A 42 0.24 -14.53 8.94
N TYR A 43 -1.03 -14.48 9.36
CA TYR A 43 -1.48 -15.21 10.55
C TYR A 43 -1.28 -16.72 10.40
N GLN A 44 -1.64 -17.28 9.24
CA GLN A 44 -1.37 -18.67 8.94
C GLN A 44 0.14 -18.98 9.08
N ALA A 45 1.02 -18.14 8.54
CA ALA A 45 2.47 -18.33 8.67
C ALA A 45 2.97 -18.23 10.12
N VAL A 46 2.33 -17.41 10.97
CA VAL A 46 2.62 -17.35 12.41
C VAL A 46 2.18 -18.65 13.09
N ASP A 47 0.96 -19.11 12.83
CA ASP A 47 0.39 -20.31 13.45
C ASP A 47 1.21 -21.58 13.09
N TYR A 48 1.76 -21.65 11.86
CA TYR A 48 2.63 -22.74 11.42
C TYR A 48 4.14 -22.50 11.67
N GLY A 49 4.55 -21.39 12.27
CA GLY A 49 5.97 -21.08 12.50
C GLY A 49 6.81 -20.83 11.23
N THR A 50 6.17 -20.55 10.09
CA THR A 50 6.80 -20.37 8.77
C THR A 50 6.98 -18.91 8.36
N VAL A 51 6.98 -17.99 9.34
CA VAL A 51 7.09 -16.54 9.13
C VAL A 51 8.35 -16.15 8.33
N HIS A 52 9.45 -16.88 8.46
CA HIS A 52 10.69 -16.63 7.73
C HIS A 52 10.52 -16.76 6.20
N ASN A 53 9.66 -17.68 5.73
CA ASN A 53 9.35 -17.87 4.31
C ASN A 53 8.30 -16.88 3.79
N TYR A 54 7.49 -16.32 4.70
CA TYR A 54 6.45 -15.36 4.35
C TYR A 54 7.04 -14.03 3.87
N TRP A 55 8.07 -13.50 4.54
CA TRP A 55 8.62 -12.17 4.23
C TRP A 55 9.16 -12.03 2.81
N PRO A 56 10.04 -12.93 2.30
CA PRO A 56 10.53 -12.83 0.92
C PRO A 56 9.40 -12.84 -0.11
N ARG A 57 8.38 -13.69 0.12
CA ARG A 57 7.20 -13.78 -0.75
C ARG A 57 6.38 -12.48 -0.72
N LEU A 58 6.13 -11.94 0.47
CA LEU A 58 5.42 -10.67 0.63
C LEU A 58 6.15 -9.54 -0.07
N PHE A 59 7.46 -9.41 0.12
CA PHE A 59 8.24 -8.34 -0.48
C PHE A 59 8.23 -8.43 -2.01
N ARG A 60 8.40 -9.63 -2.57
CA ARG A 60 8.30 -9.83 -4.02
C ARG A 60 6.94 -9.40 -4.57
N GLU A 61 5.85 -9.78 -3.91
CA GLU A 61 4.50 -9.39 -4.34
C GLU A 61 4.23 -7.89 -4.15
N TYR A 62 4.78 -7.28 -3.10
CA TYR A 62 4.67 -5.85 -2.86
C TYR A 62 5.37 -5.06 -3.97
N TRP A 63 6.61 -5.40 -4.31
CA TRP A 63 7.38 -4.68 -5.34
C TRP A 63 6.84 -4.86 -6.77
N LYS A 64 6.06 -5.92 -7.03
CA LYS A 64 5.31 -6.06 -8.30
C LYS A 64 4.20 -5.02 -8.44
N GLN A 65 3.62 -4.55 -7.33
CA GLN A 65 2.47 -3.64 -7.34
C GLN A 65 2.85 -2.19 -7.04
N PHE A 66 3.91 -1.98 -6.27
CA PHE A 66 4.31 -0.66 -5.79
C PHE A 66 5.75 -0.35 -6.22
N PRO A 67 5.95 0.60 -7.15
CA PRO A 67 7.29 1.03 -7.54
C PRO A 67 8.06 1.62 -6.36
N TRP A 68 9.37 1.34 -6.29
CA TRP A 68 10.21 1.83 -5.19
C TRP A 68 10.38 3.35 -5.18
N ARG A 69 10.35 3.99 -6.36
CA ARG A 69 10.42 5.45 -6.49
C ARG A 69 9.18 6.16 -5.97
N LEU A 70 8.10 5.42 -5.67
CA LEU A 70 6.85 6.01 -5.20
C LEU A 70 6.89 6.24 -3.67
N PRO A 71 6.84 7.50 -3.20
CA PRO A 71 6.82 7.81 -1.78
C PRO A 71 5.65 7.11 -1.07
N PHE A 72 5.85 6.68 0.18
CA PHE A 72 4.82 5.97 0.96
C PHE A 72 3.52 6.75 1.13
N ASP A 73 3.60 8.08 1.15
CA ASP A 73 2.46 8.97 1.32
C ASP A 73 1.67 9.16 0.01
N ARG A 74 2.08 8.50 -1.08
CA ARG A 74 1.40 8.49 -2.37
C ARG A 74 1.03 7.06 -2.76
N ASP A 75 -0.27 6.87 -3.02
CA ASP A 75 -0.77 5.66 -3.65
C ASP A 75 -0.57 5.73 -5.16
N PRO A 76 -0.21 4.59 -5.81
CA PRO A 76 -0.13 4.56 -7.25
C PRO A 76 -1.52 4.83 -7.81
N HIS A 77 -1.66 5.93 -8.56
CA HIS A 77 -2.88 6.14 -9.34
C HIS A 77 -2.93 5.07 -10.44
N CYS A 78 -4.13 4.60 -10.77
CA CYS A 78 -4.35 3.68 -11.89
C CYS A 78 -3.65 4.23 -13.14
N GLY A 79 -2.63 3.54 -13.63
CA GLY A 79 -1.83 3.97 -14.80
C GLY A 79 -0.38 4.35 -14.53
N MET A 80 0.13 4.23 -13.29
CA MET A 80 1.57 4.40 -13.04
C MET A 80 2.39 3.29 -13.73
N ILE A 81 3.29 3.71 -14.62
CA ILE A 81 4.24 2.84 -15.31
C ILE A 81 5.16 2.23 -14.24
N ILE A 82 5.20 0.90 -14.19
CA ILE A 82 6.15 0.16 -13.36
C ILE A 82 7.50 0.30 -14.04
N ASP A 83 8.43 1.02 -13.41
CA ASP A 83 9.81 1.18 -13.91
C ASP A 83 10.39 -0.22 -14.19
N THR A 84 10.50 -0.55 -15.48
CA THR A 84 11.13 -1.78 -15.98
C THR A 84 12.58 -1.51 -16.42
N GLU A 85 12.98 -0.23 -16.39
CA GLU A 85 14.32 0.23 -16.74
C GLU A 85 15.35 -0.31 -15.73
N PRO A 86 16.53 -0.76 -16.21
CA PRO A 86 17.61 -1.19 -15.33
C PRO A 86 18.06 -0.02 -14.43
N LEU A 87 18.28 -0.31 -13.14
CA LEU A 87 18.75 0.70 -12.19
C LEU A 87 20.12 1.24 -12.60
N SER A 88 20.23 2.57 -12.67
CA SER A 88 21.52 3.24 -12.76
C SER A 88 22.36 2.96 -11.50
N PRO A 89 23.70 2.89 -11.60
CA PRO A 89 24.59 2.74 -10.44
C PRO A 89 24.40 3.81 -9.36
N GLN A 90 23.95 5.03 -9.70
CA GLN A 90 23.62 6.06 -8.70
C GLN A 90 22.30 5.79 -7.95
N ASP A 91 21.38 5.06 -8.55
CA ASP A 91 20.08 4.74 -7.95
C ASP A 91 20.14 3.48 -7.08
N LEU A 92 21.21 2.69 -7.16
CA LEU A 92 21.38 1.43 -6.43
C LEU A 92 21.42 1.63 -4.92
N ASP A 93 22.14 2.64 -4.44
CA ASP A 93 22.20 2.99 -3.01
C ASP A 93 20.84 3.49 -2.51
N ALA A 94 20.23 4.42 -3.24
CA ALA A 94 18.90 4.96 -2.90
C ALA A 94 17.84 3.86 -2.88
N HIS A 95 17.85 2.97 -3.88
CA HIS A 95 16.96 1.82 -3.96
C HIS A 95 17.13 0.88 -2.77
N THR A 96 18.38 0.55 -2.41
CA THR A 96 18.66 -0.34 -1.28
C THR A 96 18.15 0.25 0.03
N VAL A 97 18.38 1.56 0.26
CA VAL A 97 17.85 2.27 1.44
C VAL A 97 16.32 2.25 1.47
N VAL A 98 15.67 2.57 0.35
CA VAL A 98 14.20 2.56 0.25
C VAL A 98 13.65 1.16 0.48
N GLN A 99 14.29 0.12 -0.08
CA GLN A 99 13.87 -1.26 0.14
C GLN A 99 13.94 -1.63 1.62
N LEU A 100 15.06 -1.37 2.29
CA LEU A 100 15.24 -1.68 3.71
C LEU A 100 14.20 -0.95 4.58
N GLN A 101 13.99 0.35 4.35
CA GLN A 101 12.98 1.13 5.07
C GLN A 101 11.56 0.58 4.84
N THR A 102 11.25 0.18 3.60
CA THR A 102 9.95 -0.40 3.26
C THR A 102 9.73 -1.73 3.96
N GLN A 103 10.71 -2.63 3.91
CA GLN A 103 10.64 -3.93 4.57
C GLN A 103 10.46 -3.78 6.08
N ALA A 104 11.18 -2.85 6.71
CA ALA A 104 11.03 -2.54 8.14
C ALA A 104 9.61 -2.05 8.47
N LYS A 105 9.07 -1.09 7.69
CA LYS A 105 7.71 -0.57 7.87
C LYS A 105 6.64 -1.66 7.69
N LEU A 106 6.79 -2.51 6.67
CA LEU A 106 5.90 -3.64 6.43
C LEU A 106 5.87 -4.57 7.64
N ARG A 107 7.05 -4.99 8.13
CA ARG A 107 7.17 -5.85 9.31
C ARG A 107 6.49 -5.23 10.53
N ALA A 108 6.79 -3.97 10.83
CA ALA A 108 6.20 -3.25 11.95
C ALA A 108 4.67 -3.18 11.86
N TRP A 109 4.12 -2.99 10.65
CA TRP A 109 2.67 -2.96 10.44
C TRP A 109 2.00 -4.30 10.75
N PHE A 110 2.54 -5.41 10.23
CA PHE A 110 2.01 -6.75 10.51
C PHE A 110 2.15 -7.12 11.99
N GLN A 111 3.30 -6.82 12.62
CA GLN A 111 3.51 -7.03 14.05
C GLN A 111 2.50 -6.24 14.90
N LYS A 112 2.23 -4.97 14.55
CA LYS A 112 1.21 -4.17 15.23
C LYS A 112 -0.18 -4.81 15.12
N LYS A 113 -0.55 -5.32 13.93
CA LYS A 113 -1.83 -6.01 13.73
C LYS A 113 -1.90 -7.35 14.46
N HIS A 114 -0.79 -8.07 14.56
CA HIS A 114 -0.68 -9.29 15.37
C HIS A 114 -0.91 -9.00 16.86
N LEU A 115 -0.21 -8.00 17.39
CA LEU A 115 -0.37 -7.58 18.79
C LEU A 115 -1.79 -7.11 19.09
N MET A 116 -2.42 -6.35 18.18
CA MET A 116 -3.82 -5.94 18.34
C MET A 116 -4.77 -7.14 18.33
N ARG A 117 -4.56 -8.14 17.47
CA ARG A 117 -5.34 -9.38 17.46
C ARG A 117 -5.19 -10.15 18.78
N ALA A 118 -3.96 -10.28 19.27
CA ALA A 118 -3.70 -10.94 20.55
C ALA A 118 -4.35 -10.21 21.74
N ARG A 119 -4.41 -8.87 21.71
CA ARG A 119 -5.07 -8.06 22.75
C ARG A 119 -6.59 -8.07 22.73
N LEU A 120 -7.20 -8.34 21.57
CA LEU A 120 -8.67 -8.39 21.41
C LEU A 120 -9.22 -9.81 21.58
N GLY A 121 -8.35 -10.82 21.58
CA GLY A 121 -8.70 -12.23 21.82
C GLY A 121 -8.33 -12.74 23.20
N ALA A 122 -7.93 -11.86 24.13
CA ALA A 122 -7.73 -12.11 25.55
C ALA A 122 -8.84 -11.41 26.33
#